data_AF-A0A0R1XBP1-F1
#
_entry.id   AF-A0A0R1XBP1-F1
#
_cell.length_a   1.000
_cell.length_b   1.000
_cell.length_c   1.000
_cell.angle_alpha   90.00
_cell.angle_beta   90.00
_cell.angle_gamma   90.00
#
_symmetry.space_group_name_H-M   'P 1'
#
loop_
_entity.id
_entity.type
_entity.pdbx_description
1 polymer ?
#
loop_
_entity_poly.entity_id
_entity_poly.type
_entity_poly.pdbx_seq_one_letter_code
_entity_poly.pdbx_strand_id
1 'polypeptide(L)'
;MILWILGIGVLALYLSFIMMKKSALRSIFIAVFGIVMLGALLLITLNDRSHFGMTQKTTTTTQTITSASPSKQLPLLLYQNVGTNGKRQVYIYKHDNKTTHTTADYAVVNRVQQSSSAAAQVTKKRTEWRYSSNFYSVLFGNENDGLFVKQTNTFTIPKTWTTLTTAQAKALAKRLKGLQKPTAAQKAQMQQAIAAQVAAARAKNPTMTAAQQAQLVEQLTAKMQQQAVQDAIAAVKK
;
A
#
# COMPACT_ATOMS: atom_id res chain seq x y z
N MET A 1 7.40 -23.83 -25.07
CA MET A 1 7.97 -24.60 -26.20
C MET A 1 9.17 -25.45 -25.81
N ILE A 2 9.96 -25.04 -24.83
CA ILE A 2 11.18 -25.71 -24.39
C ILE A 2 10.95 -27.14 -23.88
N LEU A 3 9.81 -27.42 -23.22
CA LEU A 3 9.44 -28.77 -22.81
C LEU A 3 9.23 -29.72 -24.00
N TRP A 4 8.69 -29.21 -25.13
CA TRP A 4 8.58 -29.97 -26.36
C TRP A 4 9.96 -30.24 -26.98
N ILE A 5 10.85 -29.24 -26.99
CA ILE A 5 12.24 -29.40 -27.44
C ILE A 5 12.95 -30.47 -26.60
N LEU A 6 12.76 -30.45 -25.28
CA LEU A 6 13.30 -31.46 -24.37
C LEU A 6 12.73 -32.86 -24.69
N GLY A 7 11.40 -33.00 -24.80
CA GLY A 7 10.75 -34.27 -25.08
C GLY A 7 11.18 -34.87 -26.43
N ILE A 8 11.18 -34.06 -27.49
CA ILE A 8 11.64 -34.48 -28.82
C ILE A 8 13.13 -34.82 -28.79
N GLY A 9 13.95 -34.01 -28.12
CA GLY A 9 15.39 -34.27 -27.97
C GLY A 9 15.67 -35.59 -27.26
N VAL A 10 14.95 -35.89 -26.18
CA VAL A 10 15.06 -37.17 -25.44
C VAL A 10 14.67 -38.35 -26.33
N LEU A 11 13.55 -38.25 -27.06
CA LEU A 11 13.11 -39.29 -27.99
C LEU A 11 14.13 -39.49 -29.12
N ALA A 12 14.64 -38.42 -29.73
CA ALA A 12 15.64 -38.49 -30.79
C ALA A 12 16.96 -39.07 -30.30
N LEU A 13 17.37 -38.75 -29.06
CA LEU A 13 18.52 -39.33 -28.41
C LEU A 13 18.34 -40.84 -28.20
N TYR A 14 17.17 -41.28 -27.71
CA TYR A 14 16.83 -42.69 -27.56
C TYR A 14 16.91 -43.44 -28.91
N LEU A 15 16.25 -42.92 -29.95
CA LEU A 15 16.25 -43.53 -31.28
C LEU A 15 17.68 -43.63 -31.84
N SER A 16 18.49 -42.59 -31.66
CA SER A 16 19.87 -42.56 -32.13
C SER A 16 20.75 -43.54 -31.35
N PHE A 17 20.60 -43.58 -30.03
CA PHE A 17 21.44 -44.40 -29.16
C PHE A 17 21.10 -45.89 -29.26
N ILE A 18 19.82 -46.25 -29.26
CA ILE A 18 19.34 -47.64 -29.18
C ILE A 18 19.06 -48.23 -30.56
N MET A 19 18.41 -47.50 -31.47
CA MET A 19 17.92 -48.10 -32.73
C MET A 19 18.90 -47.99 -33.90
N MET A 20 19.80 -47.01 -33.92
CA MET A 20 20.77 -46.88 -35.02
C MET A 20 21.92 -47.89 -34.90
N LYS A 21 22.36 -48.39 -36.06
CA LYS A 21 23.58 -49.20 -36.17
C LYS A 21 24.83 -48.36 -35.87
N LYS A 22 25.89 -49.03 -35.41
CA LYS A 22 27.20 -48.41 -35.15
C LYS A 22 27.72 -47.70 -36.41
N SER A 23 27.80 -46.38 -36.36
CA SER A 23 28.29 -45.53 -37.44
C SER A 23 28.74 -44.17 -36.87
N ALA A 24 29.54 -43.41 -37.62
CA ALA A 24 29.91 -42.05 -37.23
C ALA A 24 28.68 -41.14 -37.08
N LEU A 25 27.68 -41.32 -37.95
CA LEU A 25 26.42 -40.58 -37.92
C LEU A 25 25.65 -40.79 -36.61
N ARG A 26 25.60 -42.05 -36.12
CA ARG A 26 25.01 -42.36 -34.81
C ARG A 26 25.69 -41.57 -33.70
N SER A 27 27.02 -41.56 -33.66
CA SER A 27 27.78 -40.82 -32.63
C SER A 27 27.50 -39.31 -32.69
N ILE A 28 27.42 -38.74 -33.90
CA ILE A 28 27.08 -37.32 -34.09
C ILE A 28 25.68 -37.03 -33.56
N PHE A 29 24.67 -37.83 -33.90
CA PHE A 29 23.31 -37.61 -33.41
C PHE A 29 23.18 -37.79 -31.90
N ILE A 30 23.84 -38.78 -31.31
CA ILE A 30 23.89 -38.93 -29.85
C ILE A 30 24.49 -37.67 -29.20
N ALA A 31 25.61 -37.17 -29.73
CA ALA A 31 26.24 -35.96 -29.20
C ALA A 31 25.32 -34.74 -29.33
N VAL A 32 24.74 -34.52 -30.51
CA VAL A 32 23.85 -33.38 -30.77
C VAL A 32 22.60 -33.43 -29.89
N PHE A 33 21.87 -34.54 -29.87
CA PHE A 33 20.65 -34.65 -29.07
C PHE A 33 20.94 -34.68 -27.56
N GLY A 34 22.09 -35.23 -27.16
CA GLY A 34 22.58 -35.12 -25.79
C GLY A 34 22.81 -33.66 -25.37
N ILE A 35 23.47 -32.87 -26.22
CA ILE A 35 23.67 -31.44 -25.99
C ILE A 35 22.33 -30.69 -25.96
N VAL A 36 21.39 -31.01 -26.88
CA VAL A 36 20.05 -30.39 -26.89
C VAL A 36 19.30 -30.68 -25.58
N MET A 37 19.31 -31.93 -25.11
CA MET A 37 18.66 -32.31 -23.86
C MET A 37 19.26 -31.58 -22.66
N LEU A 38 20.60 -31.62 -22.51
CA LEU A 38 21.30 -30.97 -21.40
C LEU A 38 21.13 -29.44 -21.46
N GLY A 39 21.21 -28.86 -22.66
CA GLY A 39 20.98 -27.44 -22.89
C GLY A 39 19.57 -27.01 -22.54
N ALA A 40 18.55 -27.79 -22.91
CA ALA A 40 17.16 -27.50 -22.55
C ALA A 40 16.95 -27.52 -21.03
N LEU A 41 17.47 -28.54 -20.34
CA LEU A 41 17.40 -28.62 -18.87
C LEU A 41 18.11 -27.46 -18.18
N LEU A 42 19.30 -27.08 -18.67
CA LEU A 42 20.04 -25.94 -18.17
C LEU A 42 19.25 -24.64 -18.37
N LEU A 43 18.71 -24.41 -19.56
CA LEU A 43 17.94 -23.20 -19.86
C LEU A 43 16.65 -23.10 -19.03
N ILE A 44 15.94 -24.22 -18.81
CA ILE A 44 14.78 -24.26 -17.90
C ILE A 44 15.22 -23.86 -16.49
N THR A 45 16.29 -24.47 -15.98
CA THR A 45 16.80 -24.18 -14.63
C THR A 45 17.21 -22.71 -14.48
N LEU A 46 17.87 -22.13 -15.49
CA LEU A 46 18.27 -20.73 -15.49
C LEU A 46 17.07 -19.78 -15.61
N ASN A 47 16.04 -20.15 -16.37
CA ASN A 47 14.80 -19.39 -16.45
C ASN A 47 14.08 -19.37 -15.10
N ASP A 48 13.99 -20.52 -14.43
CA ASP A 48 13.23 -20.65 -13.18
C ASP A 48 13.94 -20.06 -11.98
N ARG A 49 15.27 -20.22 -11.88
CA ARG A 49 16.04 -19.72 -10.73
C ARG A 49 16.58 -18.32 -10.94
N SER A 50 16.98 -18.00 -12.16
CA SER A 50 17.73 -16.78 -12.47
C SER A 50 17.01 -15.86 -13.45
N HIS A 51 15.77 -16.19 -13.84
CA HIS A 51 14.95 -15.36 -14.73
C HIS A 51 15.63 -15.10 -16.08
N PHE A 52 16.33 -16.11 -16.62
CA PHE A 52 17.01 -16.01 -17.91
C PHE A 52 16.06 -15.58 -19.04
N GLY A 53 16.51 -14.62 -19.87
CA GLY A 53 15.69 -14.04 -20.93
C GLY A 53 14.63 -13.04 -20.44
N MET A 54 14.61 -12.68 -19.15
CA MET A 54 13.66 -11.74 -18.57
C MET A 54 14.33 -10.44 -18.11
N THR A 55 13.53 -9.38 -18.01
CA THR A 55 13.91 -8.10 -17.41
C THR A 55 12.85 -7.64 -16.43
N GLN A 56 13.25 -6.84 -15.44
CA GLN A 56 12.32 -6.25 -14.50
C GLN A 56 11.62 -5.06 -15.16
N LYS A 57 10.29 -5.10 -15.22
CA LYS A 57 9.48 -3.95 -15.66
C LYS A 57 8.69 -3.41 -14.48
N THR A 58 8.68 -2.09 -14.33
CA THR A 58 7.94 -1.40 -13.28
C THR A 58 6.76 -0.66 -13.87
N THR A 59 5.56 -1.03 -13.43
CA THR A 59 4.32 -0.32 -13.75
C THR A 59 3.98 0.62 -12.60
N THR A 60 3.66 1.87 -12.94
CA THR A 60 3.21 2.87 -11.98
C THR A 60 1.73 3.12 -12.18
N THR A 61 0.93 2.91 -11.15
CA THR A 61 -0.49 3.26 -11.14
C THR A 61 -0.77 4.23 -10.00
N THR A 62 -1.58 5.25 -10.26
CA THR A 62 -2.03 6.20 -9.25
C THR A 62 -3.54 6.16 -9.21
N GLN A 63 -4.08 6.07 -8.00
CA GLN A 63 -5.51 6.01 -7.78
C GLN A 63 -5.89 6.90 -6.60
N THR A 64 -7.01 7.61 -6.73
CA THR A 64 -7.61 8.37 -5.65
C THR A 64 -8.18 7.42 -4.59
N ILE A 65 -8.02 7.81 -3.33
CA ILE A 65 -8.49 7.04 -2.18
C ILE A 65 -9.32 7.92 -1.25
N THR A 66 -10.20 7.27 -0.49
CA THR A 66 -10.97 7.92 0.57
C THR A 66 -10.71 7.23 1.91
N SER A 67 -11.09 7.93 2.98
CA SER A 67 -10.85 7.50 4.35
C SER A 67 -11.65 6.24 4.69
N ALA A 68 -10.97 5.26 5.29
CA ALA A 68 -11.60 4.09 5.90
C ALA A 68 -11.97 4.33 7.38
N SER A 69 -11.97 5.59 7.83
CA SER A 69 -12.22 5.97 9.23
C SER A 69 -13.56 5.44 9.76
N PRO A 70 -13.60 4.96 11.02
CA PRO A 70 -14.84 4.64 11.71
C PRO A 70 -15.70 5.87 12.06
N SER A 71 -15.15 7.09 11.92
CA SER A 71 -15.88 8.35 12.09
C SER A 71 -15.99 9.09 10.76
N LYS A 72 -17.22 9.47 10.37
CA LYS A 72 -17.46 10.28 9.16
C LYS A 72 -16.86 11.70 9.26
N GLN A 73 -16.61 12.18 10.47
CA GLN A 73 -16.20 13.56 10.74
C GLN A 73 -14.69 13.77 10.64
N LEU A 74 -13.90 12.68 10.67
CA LEU A 74 -12.45 12.78 10.68
C LEU A 74 -11.84 11.82 9.65
N PRO A 75 -11.24 12.33 8.56
CA PRO A 75 -10.57 11.49 7.60
C PRO A 75 -9.27 10.93 8.19
N LEU A 76 -9.08 9.62 8.05
CA LEU A 76 -7.93 8.89 8.58
C LEU A 76 -7.37 7.96 7.52
N LEU A 77 -6.05 7.84 7.49
CA LEU A 77 -5.38 6.72 6.86
C LEU A 77 -5.11 5.66 7.94
N LEU A 78 -5.72 4.49 7.79
CA LEU A 78 -5.60 3.45 8.80
C LEU A 78 -4.43 2.53 8.46
N TYR A 79 -3.77 1.99 9.49
CA TYR A 79 -2.81 0.91 9.29
C TYR A 79 -2.88 -0.14 10.41
N GLN A 80 -2.26 -1.28 10.16
CA GLN A 80 -2.06 -2.33 11.14
C GLN A 80 -0.65 -2.89 11.01
N ASN A 81 0.01 -3.10 12.14
CA ASN A 81 1.33 -3.74 12.16
C ASN A 81 1.19 -5.23 11.84
N VAL A 82 2.12 -5.76 11.04
CA VAL A 82 2.28 -7.18 10.78
C VAL A 82 3.37 -7.70 11.70
N GLY A 83 2.98 -8.57 12.64
CA GLY A 83 3.86 -9.02 13.73
C GLY A 83 4.05 -7.97 14.82
N THR A 84 5.03 -8.18 15.70
CA THR A 84 5.20 -7.41 16.94
C THR A 84 6.23 -6.29 16.84
N ASN A 85 7.08 -6.28 15.81
CA ASN A 85 8.21 -5.34 15.71
C ASN A 85 7.86 -3.97 15.08
N GLY A 86 6.64 -3.78 14.58
CA GLY A 86 6.17 -2.52 13.97
C GLY A 86 6.88 -2.12 12.67
N LYS A 87 7.80 -2.93 12.14
CA LYS A 87 8.57 -2.61 10.92
C LYS A 87 7.78 -2.82 9.63
N ARG A 88 6.62 -3.46 9.73
CA ARG A 88 5.76 -3.78 8.59
C ARG A 88 4.33 -3.43 8.90
N GLN A 89 3.74 -2.71 7.96
CA GLN A 89 2.45 -2.10 8.13
C GLN A 89 1.62 -2.36 6.89
N VAL A 90 0.41 -2.86 7.12
CA VAL A 90 -0.65 -2.92 6.11
C VAL A 90 -1.51 -1.68 6.27
N TYR A 91 -1.73 -0.96 5.17
CA TYR A 91 -2.52 0.26 5.15
C TYR A 91 -3.92 -0.05 4.64
N ILE A 92 -4.93 0.46 5.32
CA ILE A 92 -6.35 0.25 5.05
C ILE A 92 -6.96 1.58 4.60
N TYR A 93 -7.62 1.55 3.45
CA TYR A 93 -8.18 2.72 2.80
C TYR A 93 -9.40 2.32 1.95
N LYS A 94 -10.12 3.30 1.40
CA LYS A 94 -11.19 3.04 0.44
C LYS A 94 -10.79 3.44 -0.96
N HIS A 95 -11.19 2.64 -1.93
CA HIS A 95 -11.10 2.94 -3.35
C HIS A 95 -12.45 2.55 -3.96
N ASP A 96 -13.05 3.46 -4.73
CA ASP A 96 -14.41 3.31 -5.28
C ASP A 96 -15.44 2.87 -4.22
N ASN A 97 -15.40 3.52 -3.06
CA ASN A 97 -16.23 3.25 -1.87
C ASN A 97 -16.06 1.85 -1.24
N LYS A 98 -15.20 0.99 -1.78
CA LYS A 98 -14.87 -0.32 -1.22
C LYS A 98 -13.65 -0.22 -0.31
N THR A 99 -13.77 -0.75 0.89
CA THR A 99 -12.64 -0.87 1.82
C THR A 99 -11.66 -1.90 1.29
N THR A 100 -10.39 -1.53 1.21
CA THR A 100 -9.29 -2.37 0.74
C THR A 100 -8.04 -2.11 1.56
N HIS A 101 -6.98 -2.89 1.33
CA HIS A 101 -5.74 -2.78 2.06
C HIS A 101 -4.53 -3.14 1.20
N THR A 102 -3.33 -2.75 1.64
CA THR A 102 -2.08 -3.16 1.00
C THR A 102 -1.72 -4.60 1.37
N THR A 103 -1.12 -5.34 0.45
CA THR A 103 -0.70 -6.72 0.70
C THR A 103 0.32 -6.82 1.83
N ALA A 104 0.16 -7.81 2.71
CA ALA A 104 1.11 -8.13 3.77
C ALA A 104 2.26 -8.99 3.23
N ASP A 105 3.22 -8.38 2.54
CA ASP A 105 4.35 -9.08 1.91
C ASP A 105 5.69 -8.41 2.29
N TYR A 106 6.76 -9.20 2.35
CA TYR A 106 8.12 -8.77 2.66
C TYR A 106 8.69 -7.82 1.59
N ALA A 107 8.32 -8.00 0.33
CA ALA A 107 8.74 -7.19 -0.81
C ALA A 107 7.78 -6.02 -1.09
N VAL A 108 6.76 -5.82 -0.24
CA VAL A 108 5.85 -4.66 -0.30
C VAL A 108 6.23 -3.65 0.76
N VAL A 109 6.60 -2.45 0.32
CA VAL A 109 6.93 -1.31 1.20
C VAL A 109 5.85 -0.25 1.08
N ASN A 110 5.38 0.25 2.23
CA ASN A 110 4.40 1.32 2.29
C ASN A 110 5.08 2.59 2.84
N ARG A 111 4.82 3.73 2.21
CA ARG A 111 5.31 5.05 2.61
C ARG A 111 4.14 6.02 2.69
N VAL A 112 4.21 6.95 3.64
CA VAL A 112 3.19 7.98 3.81
C VAL A 112 3.87 9.34 3.73
N GLN A 113 3.29 10.24 2.95
CA GLN A 113 3.71 11.62 2.85
C GLN A 113 2.49 12.54 2.87
N GLN A 114 2.67 13.73 3.44
CA GLN A 114 1.64 14.75 3.44
C GLN A 114 1.75 15.64 2.21
N SER A 115 0.61 16.13 1.74
CA SER A 115 0.50 17.08 0.63
C SER A 115 -0.45 18.23 0.99
N SER A 116 -0.27 19.36 0.31
CA SER A 116 -1.21 20.48 0.32
C SER A 116 -2.49 20.20 -0.47
N SER A 117 -2.49 19.16 -1.32
CA SER A 117 -3.69 18.75 -2.06
C SER A 117 -4.81 18.31 -1.11
N ALA A 118 -6.05 18.64 -1.47
CA ALA A 118 -7.24 18.18 -0.75
C ALA A 118 -7.58 16.71 -1.03
N ALA A 119 -7.08 16.14 -2.13
CA ALA A 119 -7.34 14.75 -2.50
C ALA A 119 -6.24 13.81 -1.96
N ALA A 120 -6.67 12.68 -1.40
CA ALA A 120 -5.76 11.60 -1.02
C ALA A 120 -5.58 10.62 -2.18
N GLN A 121 -4.36 10.15 -2.40
CA GLN A 121 -4.03 9.19 -3.46
C GLN A 121 -3.03 8.16 -2.97
N VAL A 122 -3.03 6.99 -3.60
CA VAL A 122 -1.95 6.02 -3.49
C VAL A 122 -1.33 5.79 -4.86
N THR A 123 -0.01 5.96 -4.93
CA THR A 123 0.79 5.61 -6.11
C THR A 123 1.47 4.27 -5.84
N LYS A 124 1.18 3.27 -6.66
CA LYS A 124 1.76 1.94 -6.60
C LYS A 124 2.80 1.81 -7.69
N LYS A 125 4.05 1.53 -7.30
CA LYS A 125 5.12 1.12 -8.21
C LYS A 125 5.33 -0.36 -8.04
N ARG A 126 4.83 -1.16 -8.98
CA ARG A 126 4.89 -2.62 -8.96
C ARG A 126 5.90 -3.09 -9.99
N THR A 127 6.91 -3.84 -9.54
CA THR A 127 7.95 -4.42 -10.39
C THR A 127 7.71 -5.91 -10.54
N GLU A 128 7.70 -6.38 -11.78
CA GLU A 128 7.52 -7.78 -12.14
C GLU A 128 8.58 -8.18 -13.18
N TRP A 129 8.91 -9.47 -13.22
CA TRP A 129 9.70 -10.04 -14.31
C TRP A 129 8.86 -10.17 -15.56
N ARG A 130 9.37 -9.67 -16.69
CA ARG A 130 8.74 -9.80 -18.00
C ARG A 130 9.74 -10.33 -19.00
N TYR A 131 9.30 -11.18 -19.92
CA TYR A 131 10.19 -11.64 -20.98
C TYR A 131 10.68 -10.46 -21.82
N SER A 132 11.99 -10.44 -22.10
CA SER A 132 12.65 -9.36 -22.83
C SER A 132 12.26 -9.32 -24.30
N SER A 133 11.83 -10.47 -24.85
CA SER A 133 11.41 -10.61 -26.24
C SER A 133 10.36 -11.72 -26.40
N ASN A 134 9.67 -11.71 -27.55
CA ASN A 134 8.71 -12.76 -27.91
C ASN A 134 9.39 -14.14 -28.06
N PHE A 135 10.67 -14.18 -28.47
CA PHE A 135 11.42 -15.43 -28.56
C PHE A 135 11.46 -16.14 -27.19
N TYR A 136 11.86 -15.45 -26.13
CA TYR A 136 11.95 -16.04 -24.79
C TYR A 136 10.56 -16.38 -24.23
N SER A 137 9.56 -15.53 -24.48
CA SER A 137 8.20 -15.78 -24.02
C SER A 137 7.61 -17.05 -24.65
N VAL A 138 7.82 -17.27 -25.96
CA VAL A 138 7.40 -18.49 -26.66
C VAL A 138 8.23 -19.69 -26.22
N LEU A 139 9.56 -19.54 -26.13
CA LEU A 139 10.49 -20.59 -25.72
C LEU A 139 10.05 -21.17 -24.37
N PHE A 140 9.87 -20.32 -23.37
CA PHE A 140 9.48 -20.72 -22.01
C PHE A 140 7.97 -20.74 -21.77
N GLY A 141 7.14 -20.53 -22.80
CA GLY A 141 5.68 -20.64 -22.70
C GLY A 141 5.03 -19.65 -21.71
N ASN A 142 5.63 -18.48 -21.51
CA ASN A 142 5.20 -17.46 -20.55
C ASN A 142 5.18 -17.87 -19.07
N GLU A 143 5.79 -19.00 -18.68
CA GLU A 143 5.64 -19.59 -17.34
C GLU A 143 5.99 -18.62 -16.18
N ASN A 144 7.10 -17.89 -16.33
CA ASN A 144 7.56 -16.91 -15.35
C ASN A 144 7.14 -15.46 -15.66
N ASP A 145 6.32 -15.20 -16.69
CA ASP A 145 5.90 -13.84 -17.03
C ASP A 145 4.98 -13.26 -15.94
N GLY A 146 5.29 -12.04 -15.48
CA GLY A 146 4.53 -11.37 -14.43
C GLY A 146 4.91 -11.79 -13.01
N LEU A 147 5.97 -12.59 -12.81
CA LEU A 147 6.44 -12.93 -11.47
C LEU A 147 6.78 -11.68 -10.67
N PHE A 148 6.20 -11.60 -9.47
CA PHE A 148 6.32 -10.45 -8.58
C PHE A 148 7.74 -10.30 -8.03
N VAL A 149 8.31 -9.09 -8.15
CA VAL A 149 9.64 -8.77 -7.58
C VAL A 149 9.50 -7.93 -6.32
N LYS A 150 8.82 -6.79 -6.44
CA LYS A 150 8.65 -5.83 -5.35
C LYS A 150 7.56 -4.83 -5.66
N GLN A 151 7.02 -4.20 -4.61
CA GLN A 151 6.09 -3.09 -4.78
C GLN A 151 6.33 -2.01 -3.73
N THR A 152 6.30 -0.76 -4.15
CA THR A 152 6.26 0.38 -3.24
C THR A 152 4.94 1.11 -3.40
N ASN A 153 4.20 1.25 -2.30
CA ASN A 153 2.99 2.07 -2.25
C ASN A 153 3.31 3.38 -1.54
N THR A 154 3.12 4.50 -2.21
CA THR A 154 3.27 5.83 -1.62
C THR A 154 1.89 6.45 -1.45
N PHE A 155 1.47 6.58 -0.20
CA PHE A 155 0.26 7.29 0.19
C PHE A 155 0.57 8.78 0.29
N THR A 156 -0.06 9.56 -0.58
CA THR A 156 -0.03 11.02 -0.52
C THR A 156 -1.35 11.49 0.05
N ILE A 157 -1.34 11.95 1.30
CA ILE A 157 -2.56 12.34 2.03
C ILE A 157 -2.57 13.83 2.33
N PRO A 158 -3.75 14.48 2.38
CA PRO A 158 -3.88 15.85 2.83
C PRO A 158 -3.37 16.02 4.26
N LYS A 159 -2.88 17.21 4.61
CA LYS A 159 -2.48 17.54 6.01
C LYS A 159 -3.62 17.39 7.02
N THR A 160 -4.88 17.43 6.57
CA THR A 160 -6.06 17.21 7.41
C THR A 160 -6.26 15.75 7.80
N TRP A 161 -5.61 14.81 7.12
CA TRP A 161 -5.68 13.39 7.46
C TRP A 161 -4.67 13.05 8.55
N THR A 162 -5.09 12.17 9.45
CA THR A 162 -4.19 11.56 10.43
C THR A 162 -4.00 10.08 10.14
N THR A 163 -2.75 9.62 10.17
CA THR A 163 -2.43 8.19 10.11
C THR A 163 -2.50 7.58 11.49
N LEU A 164 -3.31 6.53 11.68
CA LEU A 164 -3.53 5.87 12.97
C LEU A 164 -3.62 4.35 12.80
N THR A 165 -3.27 3.60 13.83
CA THR A 165 -3.60 2.17 13.84
C THR A 165 -5.12 1.97 13.92
N THR A 166 -5.61 0.80 13.53
CA THR A 166 -7.02 0.43 13.70
C THR A 166 -7.50 0.54 15.15
N ALA A 167 -6.68 0.13 16.12
CA ALA A 167 -6.96 0.25 17.55
C ALA A 167 -7.07 1.72 17.99
N GLN A 168 -6.11 2.55 17.58
CA GLN A 168 -6.11 3.99 17.88
C GLN A 168 -7.32 4.69 17.27
N ALA A 169 -7.68 4.35 16.03
CA ALA A 169 -8.86 4.91 15.37
C ALA A 169 -10.17 4.51 16.08
N LYS A 170 -10.28 3.28 16.58
CA LYS A 170 -11.44 2.82 17.36
C LYS A 170 -11.53 3.58 18.70
N ALA A 171 -10.41 3.75 19.39
CA ALA A 171 -10.33 4.53 20.63
C ALA A 171 -10.70 6.00 20.38
N LEU A 172 -10.22 6.58 19.28
CA LEU A 172 -10.54 7.95 18.88
C LEU A 172 -12.02 8.11 18.59
N ALA A 173 -12.61 7.19 17.82
CA ALA A 173 -14.05 7.21 17.55
C ALA A 173 -14.89 7.15 18.83
N LYS A 174 -14.46 6.37 19.84
CA LYS A 174 -15.13 6.34 21.16
C LYS A 174 -15.03 7.69 21.88
N ARG A 175 -13.85 8.32 21.86
CA ARG A 175 -13.64 9.67 22.46
C ARG A 175 -14.46 10.75 21.76
N LEU A 176 -14.46 10.78 20.43
CA LEU A 176 -15.24 11.73 19.64
C LEU A 176 -16.75 11.59 19.88
N LYS A 177 -17.28 10.36 20.01
CA LYS A 177 -18.68 10.13 20.40
C LYS A 177 -18.98 10.69 21.80
N GLY A 178 -18.04 10.61 22.73
CA GLY A 178 -18.16 11.25 24.05
C GLY A 178 -18.22 12.77 23.97
N LEU A 179 -17.40 13.39 23.12
CA LEU A 179 -17.41 14.85 22.91
C LEU A 179 -18.72 15.36 22.29
N GLN A 180 -19.42 14.56 21.48
CA GLN A 180 -20.73 14.92 20.92
C GLN A 180 -21.85 14.90 21.97
N LYS A 181 -21.70 14.14 23.05
CA LYS A 181 -22.66 14.04 24.15
C LYS A 181 -22.00 14.47 25.47
N PRO A 182 -21.61 15.75 25.58
CA PRO A 182 -20.95 16.24 26.79
C PRO A 182 -21.92 16.18 27.98
N THR A 183 -21.40 15.76 29.12
CA THR A 183 -22.11 15.79 30.39
C THR A 183 -22.45 17.23 30.80
N ALA A 184 -23.40 17.42 31.72
CA ALA A 184 -23.75 18.75 32.21
C ALA A 184 -22.54 19.51 32.79
N ALA A 185 -21.67 18.80 33.54
CA ALA A 185 -20.42 19.36 34.06
C ALA A 185 -19.47 19.82 32.94
N GLN A 186 -19.31 19.04 31.88
CA GLN A 186 -18.46 19.41 30.74
C GLN A 186 -19.04 20.60 29.96
N LYS A 187 -20.37 20.69 29.81
CA LYS A 187 -21.01 21.87 29.22
C LYS A 187 -20.76 23.12 30.06
N ALA A 188 -20.92 23.01 31.38
CA ALA A 188 -20.68 24.11 32.31
C ALA A 188 -19.22 24.58 32.27
N GLN A 189 -18.25 23.66 32.31
CA GLN A 189 -16.82 23.98 32.18
C GLN A 189 -16.50 24.67 30.85
N MET A 190 -17.07 24.19 29.75
CA MET A 190 -16.87 24.78 28.43
C MET A 190 -17.46 26.20 28.34
N GLN A 191 -18.66 26.41 28.87
CA GLN A 191 -19.30 27.74 28.94
C GLN A 191 -18.49 28.70 29.81
N GLN A 192 -17.97 28.23 30.95
CA GLN A 192 -17.15 29.03 31.84
C GLN A 192 -15.82 29.42 31.19
N ALA A 193 -15.19 28.50 30.45
CA ALA A 193 -13.96 28.78 29.69
C ALA A 193 -14.19 29.82 28.58
N ILE A 194 -15.30 29.73 27.85
CA ILE A 194 -15.68 30.74 26.84
C ILE A 194 -15.93 32.09 27.51
N ALA A 195 -16.70 32.11 28.60
CA ALA A 195 -17.03 33.34 29.32
C ALA A 195 -15.76 34.05 29.83
N ALA A 196 -14.79 33.29 30.38
CA ALA A 196 -13.51 33.82 30.82
C ALA A 196 -12.70 34.44 29.66
N GLN A 197 -12.64 33.78 28.50
CA GLN A 197 -11.93 34.33 27.33
C GLN A 197 -12.62 35.58 26.75
N VAL A 198 -13.96 35.59 26.73
CA VAL A 198 -14.73 36.78 26.30
C VAL A 198 -14.55 37.94 27.28
N ALA A 199 -14.51 37.68 28.58
CA ALA A 199 -14.23 38.70 29.59
C ALA A 199 -12.82 39.29 29.44
N ALA A 200 -11.81 38.43 29.21
CA ALA A 200 -10.44 38.87 28.94
C ALA A 200 -10.33 39.70 27.65
N ALA A 201 -11.08 39.34 26.60
CA ALA A 201 -11.13 40.12 25.36
C ALA A 201 -11.80 41.48 25.57
N ARG A 202 -12.89 41.54 26.34
CA ARG A 202 -13.57 42.80 26.70
C ARG A 202 -12.68 43.74 27.53
N ALA A 203 -11.88 43.20 28.45
CA ALA A 203 -10.93 44.01 29.22
C ALA A 203 -9.88 44.68 28.32
N LYS A 204 -9.51 44.03 27.21
CA LYS A 204 -8.55 44.58 26.21
C LYS A 204 -9.22 45.49 25.17
N ASN A 205 -10.52 45.37 24.98
CA ASN A 205 -11.29 46.20 24.05
C ASN A 205 -12.66 46.60 24.65
N PRO A 206 -12.72 47.69 25.43
CA PRO A 206 -13.94 48.10 26.14
C PRO A 206 -15.09 48.52 25.23
N THR A 207 -14.82 48.89 23.97
CA THR A 207 -15.81 49.36 22.98
C THR A 207 -16.39 48.23 22.12
N MET A 208 -16.09 46.97 22.47
CA MET A 208 -16.51 45.80 21.69
C MET A 208 -18.03 45.63 21.65
N THR A 209 -18.61 45.71 20.45
CA THR A 209 -20.07 45.67 20.24
C THR A 209 -20.67 44.30 20.55
N ALA A 210 -21.99 44.23 20.76
CA ALA A 210 -22.69 42.96 20.97
C ALA A 210 -22.49 41.98 19.80
N ALA A 211 -22.42 42.48 18.56
CA ALA A 211 -22.14 41.67 17.38
C ALA A 211 -20.72 41.07 17.42
N GLN A 212 -19.71 41.85 17.81
CA GLN A 212 -18.34 41.38 17.96
C GLN A 212 -18.21 40.35 19.11
N GLN A 213 -18.99 40.50 20.18
CA GLN A 213 -19.06 39.49 21.26
C GLN A 213 -19.65 38.16 20.77
N ALA A 214 -20.75 38.21 20.02
CA ALA A 214 -21.36 37.00 19.46
C ALA A 214 -20.40 36.28 18.49
N GLN A 215 -19.73 37.03 17.60
CA GLN A 215 -18.75 36.48 16.67
C GLN A 215 -17.54 35.88 17.39
N LEU A 216 -17.07 36.51 18.47
CA LEU A 216 -15.98 35.98 19.28
C LEU A 216 -16.38 34.67 19.97
N VAL A 217 -17.59 34.58 20.53
CA VAL A 217 -18.10 33.34 21.14
C VAL A 217 -18.14 32.20 20.12
N GLU A 218 -18.60 32.47 18.90
CA GLU A 218 -18.63 31.46 17.83
C GLU A 218 -17.23 30.99 17.45
N GLN A 219 -16.29 31.93 17.23
CA GLN A 219 -14.89 31.61 16.92
C GLN A 219 -14.20 30.81 18.03
N LEU A 220 -14.41 31.20 19.29
CA LEU A 220 -13.84 30.51 20.44
C LEU A 220 -14.43 29.11 20.60
N THR A 221 -15.74 28.97 20.38
CA THR A 221 -16.42 27.66 20.40
C THR A 221 -15.84 26.74 19.33
N ALA A 222 -15.72 27.22 18.09
CA ALA A 222 -15.13 26.45 17.00
C ALA A 222 -13.66 26.06 17.29
N LYS A 223 -12.86 27.00 17.80
CA LYS A 223 -11.45 26.76 18.15
C LYS A 223 -11.30 25.72 19.26
N MET A 224 -12.11 25.80 20.31
CA MET A 224 -12.06 24.79 21.39
C MET A 224 -12.52 23.41 20.92
N GLN A 225 -13.55 23.34 20.06
CA GLN A 225 -13.98 22.06 19.47
C GLN A 225 -12.87 21.45 18.63
N GLN A 226 -12.18 22.24 17.81
CA GLN A 226 -11.03 21.78 17.03
C GLN A 226 -9.89 21.32 17.95
N GLN A 227 -9.57 22.08 19.00
CA GLN A 227 -8.54 21.70 19.97
C GLN A 227 -8.86 20.37 20.66
N ALA A 228 -10.11 20.17 21.10
CA ALA A 228 -10.55 18.93 21.72
C ALA A 228 -10.38 17.72 20.79
N VAL A 229 -10.62 17.89 19.47
CA VAL A 229 -10.36 16.84 18.48
C VAL A 229 -8.86 16.57 18.36
N GLN A 230 -8.01 17.60 18.30
CA GLN A 230 -6.55 17.44 18.25
C GLN A 230 -6.00 16.76 19.50
N ASP A 231 -6.50 17.12 20.68
CA ASP A 231 -6.12 16.49 21.95
C ASP A 231 -6.57 15.03 21.99
N ALA A 232 -7.76 14.72 21.47
CA ALA A 232 -8.24 13.35 21.36
C ALA A 232 -7.36 12.52 20.41
N ILE A 233 -6.91 13.10 19.29
CA ILE A 233 -5.95 12.47 18.36
C ILE A 233 -4.61 12.24 19.06
N ALA A 234 -4.07 13.23 19.77
CA ALA A 234 -2.83 13.10 20.51
C ALA A 234 -2.92 12.01 21.59
N ALA A 235 -4.05 11.94 22.30
CA ALA A 235 -4.29 10.98 23.38
C ALA A 235 -4.45 9.51 22.91
N VAL A 236 -4.68 9.27 21.61
CA VAL A 236 -4.64 7.89 21.07
C VAL A 236 -3.28 7.52 20.48
N LYS A 237 -2.41 8.49 20.21
CA LYS A 237 -1.08 8.22 19.65
C LYS A 237 -0.02 7.87 20.70
N LYS A 238 -0.27 8.23 21.96
CA LYS A 238 0.53 7.80 23.12
C LYS A 238 0.34 6.31 23.36
#